data_AF-A0A2S7KL08-F1
#
_entry.id   AF-A0A2S7KL08-F1
#
_cell.length_a   1.000
_cell.length_b   1.000
_cell.length_c   1.000
_cell.angle_alpha   90.00
_cell.angle_beta   90.00
_cell.angle_gamma   90.00
#
_symmetry.space_group_name_H-M   'P 1'
#
loop_
_entity.id
_entity.type
_entity.pdbx_description
1 polymer ?
#
loop_
_entity_poly.entity_id
_entity_poly.type
_entity_poly.pdbx_seq_one_letter_code
_entity_poly.pdbx_strand_id
1 'polypeptide(L)'
;MGRIASLDISESLIELKELVSKQTTLKGEKRVKSLIYIKTKKFKTRQEVSASVGVHIRTLERWVETYKLFGIDQMISDKPKNKQSKIITSEIHLGLSQRVNDPLNPFLGYWDAQIWVNETYGIEIKYQRIREYLKQHFKTKLKSPRKSHYKKNVEAEKAFLKTT
;
A
#
# COMPACT_ATOMS: atom_id res chain seq x y z
N MET A 1 9.70 39.59 -0.67
CA MET A 1 8.25 39.61 -0.34
C MET A 1 7.72 38.19 -0.45
N GLY A 2 7.30 37.57 0.64
CA GLY A 2 6.73 36.21 0.64
C GLY A 2 5.29 36.19 0.14
N ARG A 3 4.85 35.08 -0.47
CA ARG A 3 3.43 34.90 -0.88
C ARG A 3 2.50 35.04 0.33
N ILE A 4 1.35 35.67 0.13
CA ILE A 4 0.32 35.86 1.16
C ILE A 4 -0.24 34.51 1.61
N ALA A 5 -0.46 34.37 2.91
CA ALA A 5 -1.06 33.18 3.52
C ALA A 5 -2.60 33.21 3.46
N SER A 6 -3.18 33.29 2.26
CA SER A 6 -4.63 33.18 2.06
C SER A 6 -5.01 31.82 1.48
N LEU A 7 -6.06 31.23 2.07
CA LEU A 7 -6.69 29.97 1.65
C LEU A 7 -8.16 29.99 2.10
N ASP A 8 -9.05 29.46 1.28
CA ASP A 8 -10.43 29.16 1.70
C ASP A 8 -10.43 27.78 2.37
N ILE A 9 -10.85 27.73 3.64
CA ILE A 9 -10.78 26.53 4.49
C ILE A 9 -12.18 26.19 4.96
N SER A 10 -12.70 25.04 4.52
CA SER A 10 -14.05 24.55 4.83
C SER A 10 -14.24 24.20 6.31
N GLU A 11 -13.24 23.58 6.95
CA GLU A 11 -13.37 23.00 8.30
C GLU A 11 -13.36 24.08 9.39
N SER A 12 -14.18 23.94 10.43
CA SER A 12 -14.23 24.91 11.52
C SER A 12 -12.94 24.91 12.37
N LEU A 13 -12.70 25.98 13.13
CA LEU A 13 -11.52 26.04 14.02
C LEU A 13 -11.57 24.98 15.13
N ILE A 14 -12.77 24.55 15.53
CA ILE A 14 -12.97 23.50 16.55
C ILE A 14 -12.58 22.16 15.96
N GLU A 15 -13.08 21.84 14.76
CA GLU A 15 -12.73 20.62 14.02
C GLU A 15 -11.22 20.50 13.80
N LEU A 16 -10.55 21.58 13.39
CA LEU A 16 -9.09 21.56 13.19
C LEU A 16 -8.33 21.29 14.49
N LYS A 17 -8.78 21.82 15.63
CA LYS A 17 -8.14 21.54 16.93
C LYS A 17 -8.33 20.09 17.36
N GLU A 18 -9.52 19.54 17.17
CA GLU A 18 -9.77 18.12 17.41
C GLU A 18 -8.96 17.22 16.47
N LEU A 19 -8.79 17.63 15.22
CA LEU A 19 -7.96 16.89 14.27
C LEU A 19 -6.50 16.86 14.69
N VAL A 20 -5.97 17.97 15.24
CA VAL A 20 -4.61 18.01 15.82
C VAL A 20 -4.46 17.00 16.95
N SER A 21 -5.40 16.94 17.90
CA SER A 21 -5.31 16.00 19.02
C SER A 21 -5.45 14.53 18.62
N LYS A 22 -6.17 14.25 17.52
CA LYS A 22 -6.30 12.90 16.95
C LYS A 22 -5.06 12.45 16.17
N GLN A 23 -4.16 13.36 15.78
CA GLN A 23 -2.98 12.97 14.99
C GLN A 23 -1.96 12.21 15.84
N THR A 24 -1.53 11.05 15.33
CA THR A 24 -0.44 10.25 15.92
C THR A 24 0.94 10.63 15.35
N THR A 25 0.98 11.28 14.18
CA THR A 25 2.23 11.61 13.49
C THR A 25 2.53 13.10 13.59
N LEU A 26 3.80 13.42 13.85
CA LEU A 26 4.27 14.81 13.91
C LEU A 26 4.06 15.55 12.57
N LYS A 27 4.11 14.83 11.44
CA LYS A 27 3.85 15.40 10.11
C LYS A 27 2.39 15.80 9.95
N GLY A 28 1.46 14.91 10.30
CA GLY A 28 0.02 15.21 10.28
C GLY A 28 -0.30 16.39 11.19
N GLU A 29 0.24 16.40 12.40
CA GLU A 29 0.04 17.48 13.37
C GLU A 29 0.49 18.85 12.82
N LYS A 30 1.69 18.92 12.25
CA LYS A 30 2.23 20.13 11.62
C LYS A 30 1.38 20.61 10.44
N ARG A 31 0.85 19.69 9.63
CA ARG A 31 -0.05 20.02 8.52
C ARG A 31 -1.31 20.70 9.02
N VAL A 32 -1.99 20.12 10.02
CA VAL A 32 -3.22 20.71 10.56
C VAL A 32 -2.94 22.04 11.26
N LYS A 33 -1.85 22.16 12.04
CA LYS A 33 -1.40 23.43 12.64
C LYS A 33 -1.20 24.53 11.61
N SER A 34 -0.65 24.20 10.44
CA SER A 34 -0.48 25.18 9.36
C SER A 34 -1.82 25.73 8.83
N LEU A 35 -2.86 24.89 8.72
CA LEU A 35 -4.21 25.31 8.35
C LEU A 35 -4.83 26.22 9.41
N ILE A 36 -4.65 25.90 10.70
CA ILE A 36 -5.11 26.75 11.81
C ILE A 36 -4.49 28.15 11.72
N TYR A 37 -3.18 28.25 11.48
CA TYR A 37 -2.50 29.56 11.38
C TYR A 37 -2.95 30.38 10.17
N ILE A 38 -3.24 29.71 9.05
CA ILE A 38 -3.79 30.35 7.85
C ILE A 38 -5.23 30.83 8.12
N LYS A 39 -6.08 29.99 8.73
CA LYS A 39 -7.49 30.33 9.02
C LYS A 39 -7.62 31.47 10.02
N THR A 40 -6.79 31.46 11.06
CA THR A 40 -6.74 32.53 12.08
C THR A 40 -6.04 33.80 11.58
N LYS A 41 -5.49 33.81 10.36
CA LYS A 41 -4.71 34.92 9.78
C LYS A 41 -3.61 35.43 10.72
N LYS A 42 -3.03 34.53 11.52
CA LYS A 42 -2.03 34.87 12.55
C LYS A 42 -0.76 35.47 11.94
N PHE A 43 -0.42 35.05 10.73
CA PHE A 43 0.77 35.47 10.00
C PHE A 43 0.37 36.07 8.65
N LYS A 44 1.14 37.06 8.17
CA LYS A 44 0.84 37.73 6.89
C LYS A 44 1.31 36.91 5.70
N THR A 45 2.48 36.28 5.85
CA THR A 45 3.15 35.55 4.76
C THR A 45 3.21 34.06 5.02
N ARG A 46 3.23 33.27 3.94
CA ARG A 46 3.45 31.82 4.02
C ARG A 46 4.83 31.48 4.58
N GLN A 47 5.81 32.36 4.42
CA GLN A 47 7.16 32.21 5.00
C GLN A 47 7.09 32.14 6.54
N GLU A 48 6.39 33.08 7.16
CA GLU A 48 6.18 33.12 8.62
C GLU A 48 5.42 31.88 9.11
N VAL A 49 4.37 31.45 8.39
CA VAL A 49 3.64 30.21 8.72
C VAL A 49 4.60 29.01 8.68
N SER A 50 5.42 28.89 7.63
CA SER A 50 6.36 27.79 7.49
C SER A 50 7.43 27.78 8.58
N ALA A 51 7.94 28.97 8.95
CA ALA A 51 8.92 29.13 10.02
C ALA A 51 8.34 28.73 11.38
N SER A 52 7.10 29.14 11.70
CA SER A 52 6.46 28.81 12.98
C SER A 52 6.16 27.31 13.14
N VAL A 53 5.82 26.62 12.05
CA VAL A 53 5.58 25.17 12.04
C VAL A 53 6.90 24.38 11.96
N GLY A 54 8.02 25.05 11.66
CA GLY A 54 9.34 24.44 11.50
C GLY A 54 9.41 23.56 10.26
N VAL A 55 8.95 24.07 9.11
CA VAL A 55 9.05 23.42 7.79
C VAL A 55 9.52 24.40 6.74
N HIS A 56 10.15 23.90 5.68
CA HIS A 56 10.56 24.75 4.56
C HIS A 56 9.35 25.27 3.77
N ILE A 57 9.43 26.48 3.23
CA ILE A 57 8.33 27.13 2.47
C ILE A 57 7.77 26.24 1.35
N ARG A 58 8.63 25.59 0.55
CA ARG A 58 8.18 24.68 -0.54
C ARG A 58 7.32 23.52 -0.04
N THR A 59 7.59 23.04 1.18
CA THR A 59 6.79 21.97 1.80
C THR A 59 5.40 22.48 2.16
N LEU A 60 5.31 23.68 2.74
CA LEU A 60 4.04 24.34 3.04
C LEU A 60 3.24 24.63 1.76
N GLU A 61 3.89 25.10 0.70
CA GLU A 61 3.23 25.33 -0.59
C GLU A 61 2.64 24.05 -1.16
N ARG A 62 3.39 22.94 -1.13
CA ARG A 62 2.89 21.63 -1.55
C ARG A 62 1.67 21.20 -0.74
N TRP A 63 1.68 21.44 0.57
CA TRP A 63 0.54 21.13 1.45
C TRP A 63 -0.70 21.96 1.09
N VAL A 64 -0.51 23.26 0.87
CA VAL A 64 -1.58 24.17 0.44
C VAL A 64 -2.18 23.72 -0.90
N GLU A 65 -1.34 23.32 -1.86
CA GLU A 65 -1.82 22.77 -3.14
C GLU A 65 -2.55 21.45 -2.98
N THR A 66 -2.06 20.54 -2.12
CA THR A 66 -2.75 19.26 -1.86
C THR A 66 -4.11 19.47 -1.21
N TYR A 67 -4.21 20.40 -0.26
CA TYR A 67 -5.49 20.76 0.34
C TYR A 67 -6.46 21.32 -0.69
N LYS A 68 -6.01 22.24 -1.57
CA LYS A 68 -6.88 22.82 -2.61
C LYS A 68 -7.43 21.78 -3.59
N LEU A 69 -6.64 20.76 -3.92
CA LEU A 69 -7.02 19.75 -4.91
C LEU A 69 -7.85 18.62 -4.30
N PHE A 70 -7.54 18.22 -3.07
CA PHE A 70 -8.04 16.96 -2.50
C PHE A 70 -8.60 17.07 -1.08
N GLY A 71 -8.58 18.26 -0.48
CA GLY A 71 -9.06 18.52 0.87
C GLY A 71 -8.12 18.06 1.99
N ILE A 72 -8.64 18.12 3.22
CA ILE A 72 -7.88 17.86 4.45
C ILE A 72 -7.44 16.40 4.58
N ASP A 73 -8.26 15.44 4.15
CA ASP A 73 -8.00 14.01 4.33
C ASP A 73 -6.72 13.57 3.60
N GLN A 74 -6.55 13.99 2.35
CA GLN A 74 -5.35 13.68 1.59
C GLN A 74 -4.14 14.48 2.07
N MET A 75 -4.36 15.71 2.56
CA MET A 75 -3.28 16.48 3.16
C MET A 75 -2.74 15.78 4.40
N ILE A 76 -3.59 15.25 5.29
CA ILE A 76 -3.14 14.55 6.51
C ILE A 76 -2.55 13.16 6.19
N SER A 77 -3.04 12.50 5.14
CA SER A 77 -2.63 11.13 4.83
C SER A 77 -1.15 10.98 4.45
N ASP A 78 -0.42 10.13 5.17
CA ASP A 78 0.95 9.74 4.84
C ASP A 78 0.97 8.46 3.98
N LYS A 79 0.36 8.52 2.80
CA LYS A 79 0.38 7.37 1.88
C LYS A 79 1.75 7.25 1.21
N PRO A 80 2.35 6.04 1.19
CA PRO A 80 3.55 5.83 0.39
C PRO A 80 3.23 6.05 -1.08
N LYS A 81 4.21 6.56 -1.84
CA LYS A 81 4.07 6.69 -3.29
C LYS A 81 3.80 5.30 -3.86
N ASN A 82 2.68 5.13 -4.57
CA ASN A 82 2.39 3.90 -5.29
C ASN A 82 3.41 3.75 -6.42
N LYS A 83 4.47 2.97 -6.17
CA LYS A 83 5.49 2.65 -7.17
C LYS A 83 5.08 1.36 -7.84
N GLN A 84 4.78 1.44 -9.13
CA GLN A 84 4.56 0.25 -9.94
C GLN A 84 5.83 -0.60 -10.00
N SER A 85 5.64 -1.90 -10.06
CA SER A 85 6.73 -2.86 -10.16
C SER A 85 7.33 -2.78 -11.57
N LYS A 86 8.66 -2.70 -11.68
CA LYS A 86 9.35 -2.70 -12.99
C LYS A 86 9.46 -4.09 -13.62
N ILE A 87 9.40 -5.14 -12.79
CA ILE A 87 9.69 -6.52 -13.20
C ILE A 87 8.41 -7.24 -13.60
N ILE A 88 7.33 -7.07 -12.82
CA ILE A 88 6.02 -7.65 -13.13
C ILE A 88 5.16 -6.52 -13.67
N THR A 89 5.05 -6.48 -14.99
CA THR A 89 4.19 -5.56 -15.73
C THR A 89 2.72 -5.94 -15.59
N SER A 90 1.82 -5.06 -16.02
CA SER A 90 0.38 -5.33 -16.04
C SER A 90 0.02 -6.55 -16.92
N GLU A 91 0.75 -6.76 -18.01
CA GLU A 91 0.55 -7.90 -18.92
C GLU A 91 0.83 -9.23 -18.22
N ILE A 92 1.99 -9.34 -17.55
CA ILE A 92 2.37 -10.53 -16.79
C ILE A 92 1.38 -10.77 -15.64
N HIS A 93 0.92 -9.70 -14.98
CA HIS A 93 -0.10 -9.81 -13.95
C HIS A 93 -1.39 -10.43 -14.48
N LEU A 94 -1.88 -9.97 -15.63
CA LEU A 94 -3.08 -10.50 -16.27
C LEU A 94 -2.90 -11.96 -16.67
N GLY A 95 -1.78 -12.30 -17.31
CA GLY A 95 -1.48 -13.67 -17.70
C GLY A 95 -1.39 -14.62 -16.49
N LEU A 96 -0.71 -14.19 -15.42
CA LEU A 96 -0.67 -14.95 -14.16
C LEU A 96 -2.08 -15.11 -13.57
N SER A 97 -2.90 -14.05 -13.58
CA SER A 97 -4.27 -14.10 -13.08
C SER A 97 -5.13 -15.11 -13.83
N GLN A 98 -5.02 -15.14 -15.17
CA GLN A 98 -5.75 -16.10 -16.00
C GLN A 98 -5.33 -17.52 -15.68
N ARG A 99 -4.02 -17.79 -15.66
CA ARG A 99 -3.50 -19.15 -15.46
C ARG A 99 -3.68 -19.67 -14.03
N VAL A 100 -3.61 -18.81 -13.01
CA VAL A 100 -3.90 -19.21 -11.62
C VAL A 100 -5.36 -19.65 -11.44
N ASN A 101 -6.29 -19.02 -12.16
CA ASN A 101 -7.72 -19.31 -12.06
C ASN A 101 -8.22 -20.34 -13.08
N ASP A 102 -7.34 -20.86 -13.95
CA ASP A 102 -7.69 -21.88 -14.93
C ASP A 102 -7.73 -23.27 -14.27
N PRO A 103 -8.91 -23.94 -14.25
CA PRO A 103 -9.03 -25.29 -13.68
C PRO A 103 -8.38 -26.38 -14.55
N LEU A 104 -8.17 -26.13 -15.85
CA LEU A 104 -7.61 -27.12 -16.77
C LEU A 104 -6.09 -27.19 -16.71
N ASN A 105 -5.43 -26.02 -16.59
CA ASN A 105 -3.97 -25.92 -16.57
C ASN A 105 -3.43 -25.14 -15.36
N PRO A 106 -3.70 -25.60 -14.13
CA PRO A 106 -3.21 -24.94 -12.93
C PRO A 106 -1.69 -25.05 -12.81
N PHE A 107 -1.07 -24.10 -12.12
CA PHE A 107 0.35 -24.20 -11.78
C PHE A 107 0.61 -25.38 -10.82
N LEU A 108 1.60 -26.20 -11.15
CA LEU A 108 2.06 -27.30 -10.30
C LEU A 108 2.67 -26.77 -8.99
N GLY A 109 3.30 -25.60 -9.07
CA GLY A 109 3.89 -24.90 -7.94
C GLY A 109 4.45 -23.54 -8.33
N TYR A 110 5.11 -22.87 -7.39
CA TYR A 110 5.69 -21.55 -7.64
C TYR A 110 6.88 -21.57 -8.61
N TRP A 111 7.58 -22.70 -8.71
CA TRP A 111 8.69 -22.88 -9.65
C TRP A 111 8.18 -22.98 -11.09
N ASP A 112 7.05 -23.66 -11.31
CA ASP A 112 6.38 -23.78 -12.60
C ASP A 112 5.87 -22.40 -13.07
N ALA A 113 5.31 -21.60 -12.16
CA ALA A 113 4.96 -20.21 -12.46
C ALA A 113 6.19 -19.35 -12.82
N GLN A 114 7.35 -19.60 -12.21
CA GLN A 114 8.59 -18.90 -12.54
C GLN A 114 9.06 -19.22 -13.96
N ILE A 115 9.07 -20.51 -14.31
CA ILE A 115 9.48 -20.99 -15.64
C ILE A 115 8.52 -20.46 -16.69
N TRP A 116 7.21 -20.55 -16.45
CA TRP A 116 6.22 -20.06 -17.40
C TRP A 116 6.36 -18.57 -17.71
N VAL A 117 6.62 -17.75 -16.69
CA VAL A 117 6.85 -16.32 -16.93
C VAL A 117 8.11 -16.09 -17.77
N ASN A 118 9.16 -16.87 -17.52
CA ASN A 118 10.39 -16.79 -18.31
C ASN A 118 10.16 -17.23 -19.76
N GLU A 119 9.45 -18.33 -19.99
CA GLU A 119 9.17 -18.86 -21.33
C GLU A 119 8.21 -17.97 -22.13
N THR A 120 7.17 -17.42 -21.47
CA THR A 120 6.12 -16.66 -22.15
C THR A 120 6.49 -15.19 -22.36
N TYR A 121 7.20 -14.59 -21.40
CA TYR A 121 7.50 -13.16 -21.41
C TYR A 121 8.99 -12.84 -21.48
N GLY A 122 9.88 -13.83 -21.42
CA GLY A 122 11.34 -13.63 -21.50
C GLY A 122 11.93 -12.95 -20.26
N ILE A 123 11.25 -12.97 -19.12
CA ILE A 123 11.64 -12.23 -17.92
C ILE A 123 12.08 -13.19 -16.82
N GLU A 124 13.34 -13.06 -16.42
CA GLU A 124 13.90 -13.81 -15.32
C GLU A 124 13.50 -13.19 -13.98
N ILE A 125 12.55 -13.84 -13.29
CA ILE A 125 12.09 -13.43 -11.96
C ILE A 125 12.68 -14.39 -10.93
N LYS A 126 13.22 -13.86 -9.83
CA LYS A 126 13.66 -14.68 -8.69
C LYS A 126 12.47 -15.47 -8.09
N TYR A 127 12.68 -16.74 -7.77
CA TYR A 127 11.68 -17.62 -7.15
C TYR A 127 10.94 -16.98 -5.95
N GLN A 128 11.67 -16.36 -5.02
CA GLN A 128 11.05 -15.72 -3.85
C GLN A 128 10.09 -14.59 -4.25
N ARG A 129 10.45 -13.81 -5.28
CA ARG A 129 9.67 -12.69 -5.77
C ARG A 129 8.36 -13.15 -6.39
N ILE A 130 8.40 -14.16 -7.27
CA ILE A 130 7.19 -14.69 -7.90
C ILE A 130 6.26 -15.34 -6.86
N ARG A 131 6.82 -16.06 -5.88
CA ARG A 131 6.07 -16.66 -4.78
C ARG A 131 5.37 -15.62 -3.91
N GLU A 132 6.08 -14.59 -3.47
CA GLU A 132 5.49 -13.50 -2.69
C GLU A 132 4.41 -12.76 -3.48
N TYR A 133 4.67 -12.49 -4.75
CA TYR A 133 3.73 -11.82 -5.64
C TYR A 133 2.42 -12.59 -5.79
N LEU A 134 2.51 -13.90 -6.12
CA LEU A 134 1.34 -14.76 -6.27
C LEU A 134 0.51 -14.85 -4.98
N LYS A 135 1.19 -14.89 -3.81
CA LYS A 135 0.52 -14.85 -2.51
C LYS A 135 -0.17 -13.52 -2.22
N GLN A 136 0.48 -12.39 -2.49
CA GLN A 136 -0.06 -11.06 -2.19
C GLN A 136 -1.26 -10.72 -3.08
N HIS A 137 -1.16 -11.03 -4.38
CA HIS A 137 -2.17 -10.62 -5.37
C HIS A 137 -3.27 -11.65 -5.58
N PHE A 138 -2.94 -12.95 -5.61
CA PHE A 138 -3.89 -14.02 -5.93
C PHE A 138 -4.20 -14.94 -4.75
N LYS A 139 -3.64 -14.66 -3.55
CA LYS A 139 -3.88 -15.42 -2.31
C LYS A 139 -3.61 -16.93 -2.46
N THR A 140 -2.71 -17.31 -3.36
CA THR A 140 -2.36 -18.72 -3.62
C THR A 140 -1.72 -19.37 -2.39
N LYS A 141 -2.00 -20.65 -2.18
CA LYS A 141 -1.35 -21.46 -1.15
C LYS A 141 -0.89 -22.78 -1.74
N LEU A 142 0.28 -23.26 -1.29
CA LEU A 142 0.71 -24.60 -1.67
C LEU A 142 -0.21 -25.62 -0.97
N LYS A 143 -0.63 -26.64 -1.71
CA LYS A 143 -1.38 -27.75 -1.12
C LYS A 143 -0.43 -28.53 -0.20
N SER A 144 -0.74 -28.56 1.09
CA SER A 144 0.00 -29.34 2.08
C SER A 144 -0.79 -30.58 2.49
N PRO A 145 -0.15 -31.75 2.63
CA PRO A 145 -0.81 -32.92 3.21
C PRO A 145 -1.26 -32.63 4.65
N ARG A 146 -2.34 -33.27 5.08
CA ARG A 146 -2.80 -33.17 6.47
C ARG A 146 -1.80 -33.90 7.37
N LYS A 147 -1.43 -33.28 8.49
CA LYS A 147 -0.55 -33.90 9.50
C LYS A 147 -1.18 -35.22 9.98
N SER A 148 -0.45 -36.33 9.83
CA SER A 148 -0.78 -37.60 10.47
C SER A 148 -0.14 -37.66 11.85
N HIS A 149 -0.73 -38.47 12.75
CA HIS A 149 -0.16 -38.72 14.06
C HIS A 149 1.09 -39.61 13.94
N TYR A 150 2.17 -39.31 14.67
CA TYR A 150 3.44 -40.04 14.54
C TYR A 150 3.35 -41.52 14.96
N LYS A 151 2.43 -41.85 15.88
CA LYS A 151 2.12 -43.24 16.29
C LYS A 151 1.07 -43.94 15.41
N LYS A 152 0.70 -43.36 14.26
CA LYS A 152 -0.29 -43.97 13.39
C LYS A 152 0.26 -45.30 12.86
N ASN A 153 -0.50 -46.38 13.05
CA ASN A 153 -0.10 -47.70 12.55
C ASN A 153 -0.27 -47.77 11.03
N VAL A 154 0.84 -48.00 10.33
CA VAL A 154 0.91 -48.05 8.85
C VAL A 154 0.16 -49.26 8.27
N GLU A 155 0.12 -50.39 8.99
CA GLU A 155 -0.58 -51.60 8.54
C GLU A 155 -2.09 -51.44 8.64
N ALA A 156 -2.57 -50.82 9.72
CA ALA A 156 -3.98 -50.50 9.88
C ALA A 156 -4.46 -49.49 8.81
N GLU A 157 -3.64 -48.49 8.46
CA GLU A 157 -3.96 -47.54 7.38
C GLU A 157 -4.16 -48.22 6.03
N LYS A 158 -3.30 -49.20 5.69
CA LYS A 158 -3.45 -49.98 4.46
C LYS A 158 -4.74 -50.82 4.45
N ALA A 159 -5.17 -51.33 5.60
CA ALA A 159 -6.43 -52.09 5.72
C ALA A 159 -7.70 -51.23 5.56
N PHE A 160 -7.63 -49.92 5.86
CA PHE A 160 -8.75 -48.99 5.69
C PHE A 160 -8.87 -48.39 4.28
N LEU A 161 -7.82 -48.47 3.46
CA LEU A 161 -7.91 -48.10 2.05
C LEU A 161 -8.73 -49.19 1.34
N LYS A 162 -9.93 -48.84 0.85
CA LYS A 162 -10.79 -49.80 0.13
C LYS A 162 -10.00 -50.41 -1.04
N THR A 163 -9.72 -51.70 -0.95
CA THR A 163 -9.29 -52.51 -2.09
C THR A 163 -10.41 -52.45 -3.12
N THR A 164 -10.13 -51.84 -4.27
CA THR A 164 -10.98 -51.96 -5.45
C THR A 164 -10.46 -53.10 -6.30
#